data_AF-A0A8H6J5U3-F1
#
_entry.id   AF-A0A8H6J5U3-F1
#
_cell.length_a   1.000
_cell.length_b   1.000
_cell.length_c   1.000
_cell.angle_alpha   90.00
_cell.angle_beta   90.00
_cell.angle_gamma   90.00
#
_symmetry.space_group_name_H-M   'P 1'
#
loop_
_entity.id
_entity.type
_entity.pdbx_description
1 polymer ?
#
loop_
_entity_poly.entity_id
_entity_poly.type
_entity_poly.pdbx_seq_one_letter_code
_entity_poly.pdbx_strand_id
1 'polypeptide(L)'
;MEPLRGRPESLSKWLEKLQALSLPRTQRSTQVIELPDILTGRMKTKKIAEVSTAIAYIRSVCEASNITHVVDMGSGQGYLSVALAYLFPDLRVLAIDGSESQIAASKACAASLGVPESKIQHLVRYIDGTPSLGDEIASWAAGEKCMLVGLHACGNLSEHMLRYFTKIPFITRLGAVGCCYNHIIPRSVSCPDGFPISSRMRAKNVALSATALMTGCQAPNNWERADLTKEESAYSRRRLYRALLEKVFYDEGIELDKENRPIWGVRKGDTASFTSFASRAMDCLGIDSSRISNEELRTYEGQYKGCDGKVAILWTLSVLCCKVVESVIALDRYWFLAENGGRDVDILPIFEYKISPRNLMLVADKNCE
;
A
#
# COMPACT_ATOMS: atom_id res chain seq x y z
N MET A 1 -22.16 6.85 20.34
CA MET A 1 -22.34 7.61 19.09
C MET A 1 -23.83 7.62 18.83
N GLU A 2 -24.52 8.74 19.04
CA GLU A 2 -25.96 8.81 18.77
C GLU A 2 -26.22 8.53 17.28
N PRO A 3 -27.23 7.72 16.92
CA PRO A 3 -27.57 7.49 15.53
C PRO A 3 -27.96 8.82 14.87
N LEU A 4 -27.28 9.17 13.79
CA LEU A 4 -27.62 10.33 12.96
C LEU A 4 -29.10 10.24 12.57
N ARG A 5 -29.91 11.22 12.99
CA ARG A 5 -31.35 11.29 12.63
C ARG A 5 -31.51 11.18 11.12
N GLY A 6 -32.37 10.28 10.66
CA GLY A 6 -32.68 10.08 9.23
C GLY A 6 -31.74 9.14 8.46
N ARG A 7 -30.77 8.48 9.10
CA ARG A 7 -29.93 7.47 8.43
C ARG A 7 -30.76 6.22 8.09
N PRO A 8 -30.79 5.75 6.81
CA PRO A 8 -31.49 4.52 6.46
C PRO A 8 -30.98 3.30 7.24
N GLU A 9 -31.89 2.41 7.61
CA GLU A 9 -31.54 1.17 8.32
C GLU A 9 -30.60 0.28 7.47
N SER A 10 -30.83 0.22 6.15
CA SER A 10 -29.98 -0.51 5.21
C SER A 10 -28.53 -0.03 5.23
N LEU A 11 -28.31 1.29 5.30
CA LEU A 11 -26.97 1.87 5.41
C LEU A 11 -26.32 1.53 6.76
N SER A 12 -27.10 1.53 7.84
CA SER A 12 -26.61 1.15 9.18
C SER A 12 -26.13 -0.30 9.21
N LYS A 13 -26.97 -1.23 8.72
CA LYS A 13 -26.62 -2.66 8.61
C LYS A 13 -25.40 -2.90 7.72
N TRP A 14 -25.28 -2.16 6.61
CA TRP A 14 -24.13 -2.27 5.72
C TRP A 14 -22.84 -1.78 6.38
N LEU A 15 -22.86 -0.66 7.12
CA LEU A 15 -21.70 -0.16 7.87
C LEU A 15 -21.29 -1.12 9.00
N GLU A 16 -22.25 -1.68 9.73
CA GLU A 16 -22.00 -2.71 10.75
C GLU A 16 -21.34 -3.95 10.13
N LYS A 17 -21.82 -4.39 8.96
CA LYS A 17 -21.22 -5.50 8.22
C LYS A 17 -19.79 -5.19 7.79
N LEU A 18 -19.51 -3.99 7.27
CA LEU A 18 -18.14 -3.59 6.92
C LEU A 18 -17.21 -3.60 8.14
N GLN A 19 -17.70 -3.14 9.28
CA GLN A 19 -16.94 -3.16 10.54
C GLN A 19 -16.66 -4.60 10.99
N ALA A 20 -17.65 -5.48 10.97
CA ALA A 20 -17.52 -6.88 11.36
C ALA A 20 -16.57 -7.68 10.43
N LEU A 21 -16.49 -7.31 9.15
CA LEU A 21 -15.60 -7.95 8.17
C LEU A 21 -14.19 -7.37 8.15
N SER A 22 -13.95 -6.22 8.77
CA SER A 22 -12.64 -5.57 8.80
C SER A 22 -11.86 -6.03 10.02
N LEU A 23 -10.57 -6.32 9.84
CA LEU A 23 -9.65 -6.49 10.97
C LEU A 23 -9.62 -5.18 11.81
N PRO A 24 -9.36 -5.27 13.12
CA PRO A 24 -9.17 -4.08 13.95
C PRO A 24 -8.08 -3.17 13.38
N ARG A 25 -8.26 -1.85 13.53
CA ARG A 25 -7.29 -0.82 13.13
C ARG A 25 -6.75 -0.02 14.31
N THR A 26 -7.19 -0.33 15.53
CA THR A 26 -6.69 0.29 16.76
C THR A 26 -5.27 -0.16 16.99
N GLN A 27 -4.36 0.80 17.17
CA GLN A 27 -2.94 0.54 17.38
C GLN A 27 -2.75 -0.40 18.58
N ARG A 28 -2.00 -1.49 18.39
CA ARG A 28 -1.67 -2.47 19.45
C ARG A 28 -0.29 -2.24 20.06
N SER A 29 0.66 -1.67 19.31
CA SER A 29 1.97 -1.30 19.84
C SER A 29 1.95 0.14 20.36
N THR A 30 2.25 0.36 21.63
CA THR A 30 2.37 1.71 22.22
C THR A 30 3.82 2.14 22.41
N GLN A 31 4.80 1.27 22.08
CA GLN A 31 6.21 1.58 22.22
C GLN A 31 6.68 2.45 21.06
N VAL A 32 7.38 3.53 21.40
CA VAL A 32 7.84 4.57 20.49
C VAL A 32 9.22 4.99 20.97
N ILE A 33 10.19 5.09 20.06
CA ILE A 33 11.52 5.61 20.36
C ILE A 33 11.63 7.01 19.76
N GLU A 34 11.86 8.01 20.60
CA GLU A 34 12.06 9.38 20.15
C GLU A 34 13.30 9.46 19.25
N LEU A 35 13.10 9.99 18.04
CA LEU A 35 14.17 10.13 17.06
C LEU A 35 14.88 11.46 17.29
N PRO A 36 16.21 11.48 17.41
CA PRO A 36 16.98 12.73 17.47
C PRO A 36 16.72 13.63 16.25
N ASP A 37 16.81 14.95 16.45
CA ASP A 37 16.55 15.96 15.41
C ASP A 37 17.35 15.73 14.12
N ILE A 38 18.58 15.22 14.27
CA ILE A 38 19.45 14.91 13.14
C ILE A 38 18.88 13.84 12.20
N LEU A 39 18.03 12.93 12.71
CA LEU A 39 17.32 11.93 11.93
C LEU A 39 15.99 12.45 11.39
N THR A 40 15.30 13.34 12.12
CA THR A 40 13.95 13.80 11.77
C THR A 40 13.95 14.95 10.76
N GLY A 41 15.05 15.70 10.61
CA GLY A 41 15.11 16.91 9.78
C GLY A 41 14.73 16.73 8.30
N ARG A 42 14.74 15.50 7.78
CA ARG A 42 14.31 15.16 6.40
C ARG A 42 12.99 14.40 6.32
N MET A 43 12.32 14.19 7.45
CA MET A 43 11.09 13.39 7.56
C MET A 43 9.88 14.28 7.81
N LYS A 44 8.76 13.96 7.15
CA LYS A 44 7.45 14.53 7.51
C LYS A 44 6.92 13.89 8.79
N THR A 45 6.00 14.54 9.49
CA THR A 45 5.38 14.07 10.75
C THR A 45 4.92 12.61 10.69
N LYS A 46 4.24 12.21 9.60
CA LYS A 46 3.83 10.81 9.39
C LYS A 46 5.02 9.86 9.37
N LYS A 47 6.09 10.21 8.65
CA LYS A 47 7.27 9.36 8.50
C LYS A 47 8.02 9.22 9.82
N ILE A 48 8.13 10.30 10.61
CA ILE A 48 8.70 10.28 11.95
C ILE A 48 7.94 9.28 12.83
N ALA A 49 6.60 9.38 12.89
CA ALA A 49 5.78 8.47 13.69
C ALA A 49 5.90 7.00 13.27
N GLU A 50 5.91 6.72 11.96
CA GLU A 50 6.11 5.37 11.42
C GLU A 50 7.48 4.80 11.82
N VAL A 51 8.56 5.54 11.57
CA VAL A 51 9.93 5.08 11.86
C VAL A 51 10.11 4.89 13.35
N SER A 52 9.70 5.88 14.16
CA SER A 52 9.81 5.85 15.62
C SER A 52 9.12 4.65 16.27
N THR A 53 7.92 4.28 15.78
CA THR A 53 7.20 3.09 16.26
C THR A 53 7.85 1.80 15.74
N ALA A 54 8.26 1.78 14.46
CA ALA A 54 8.84 0.60 13.84
C ALA A 54 10.19 0.23 14.44
N ILE A 55 11.08 1.18 14.70
CA ILE A 55 12.38 0.89 15.30
C ILE A 55 12.25 0.36 16.72
N ALA A 56 11.25 0.83 17.49
CA ALA A 56 10.97 0.33 18.83
C ALA A 56 10.56 -1.14 18.79
N TYR A 57 9.63 -1.48 17.89
CA TYR A 57 9.21 -2.85 17.67
C TYR A 57 10.36 -3.74 17.20
N ILE A 58 11.09 -3.32 16.17
CA ILE A 58 12.20 -4.09 15.59
C ILE A 58 13.29 -4.33 16.65
N ARG A 59 13.63 -3.30 17.43
CA ARG A 59 14.60 -3.43 18.54
C ARG A 59 14.15 -4.48 19.55
N SER A 60 12.91 -4.41 20.01
CA SER A 60 12.36 -5.35 20.98
C SER A 60 12.39 -6.80 20.47
N VAL A 61 12.01 -7.02 19.21
CA VAL A 61 12.05 -8.36 18.59
C VAL A 61 13.49 -8.86 18.45
N CYS A 62 14.42 -7.98 18.05
CA CYS A 62 15.82 -8.33 17.90
C CYS A 62 16.46 -8.71 19.23
N GLU A 63 16.22 -7.95 20.30
CA GLU A 63 16.68 -8.27 21.66
C GLU A 63 16.11 -9.60 22.17
N ALA A 64 14.80 -9.79 22.04
CA ALA A 64 14.13 -11.01 22.49
C ALA A 64 14.58 -12.28 21.73
N SER A 65 15.13 -12.11 20.53
CA SER A 65 15.52 -13.22 19.64
C SER A 65 17.03 -13.36 19.45
N ASN A 66 17.83 -12.51 20.11
CA ASN A 66 19.27 -12.41 19.92
C ASN A 66 19.66 -12.25 18.43
N ILE A 67 18.97 -11.35 17.73
CA ILE A 67 19.21 -11.01 16.32
C ILE A 67 20.00 -9.71 16.25
N THR A 68 21.09 -9.73 15.49
CA THR A 68 21.94 -8.56 15.24
C THR A 68 21.87 -8.09 13.79
N HIS A 69 21.18 -8.82 12.89
CA HIS A 69 21.13 -8.52 11.47
C HIS A 69 19.69 -8.23 11.03
N VAL A 70 19.47 -7.07 10.40
CA VAL A 70 18.17 -6.64 9.89
C VAL A 70 18.26 -6.45 8.37
N VAL A 71 17.40 -7.13 7.63
CA VAL A 71 17.25 -6.95 6.17
C VAL A 71 16.02 -6.10 5.93
N ASP A 72 16.20 -4.91 5.35
CA ASP A 72 15.12 -3.98 5.01
C ASP A 72 14.84 -4.02 3.50
N MET A 73 13.73 -4.67 3.13
CA MET A 73 13.29 -4.85 1.74
C MET A 73 12.32 -3.74 1.32
N GLY A 74 12.68 -3.02 0.26
CA GLY A 74 11.97 -1.80 -0.15
C GLY A 74 12.30 -0.62 0.75
N SER A 75 13.60 -0.48 1.06
CA SER A 75 14.12 0.52 2.01
C SER A 75 13.88 1.98 1.58
N GLY A 76 13.64 2.24 0.29
CA GLY A 76 13.44 3.58 -0.24
C GLY A 76 14.62 4.51 0.10
N GLN A 77 14.33 5.70 0.62
CA GLN A 77 15.36 6.65 1.08
C GLN A 77 16.08 6.21 2.37
N GLY A 78 15.77 5.03 2.91
CA GLY A 78 16.47 4.44 4.04
C GLY A 78 16.15 5.05 5.40
N TYR A 79 15.05 5.77 5.58
CA TYR A 79 14.72 6.39 6.87
C TYR A 79 14.68 5.38 8.03
N LEU A 80 14.14 4.18 7.80
CA LEU A 80 14.17 3.11 8.78
C LEU A 80 15.59 2.56 8.95
N SER A 81 16.20 2.16 7.83
CA SER A 81 17.48 1.45 7.82
C SER A 81 18.60 2.28 8.46
N VAL A 82 18.65 3.58 8.14
CA VAL A 82 19.60 4.55 8.70
C VAL A 82 19.33 4.79 10.18
N ALA A 83 18.06 4.92 10.60
CA ALA A 83 17.72 5.09 12.02
C ALA A 83 18.13 3.87 12.85
N LEU A 84 17.87 2.66 12.37
CA LEU A 84 18.32 1.42 13.02
C LEU A 84 19.85 1.37 13.15
N ALA A 85 20.57 1.64 12.06
CA ALA A 85 22.03 1.60 12.05
C ALA A 85 22.69 2.68 12.93
N TYR A 86 22.07 3.86 13.02
CA TYR A 86 22.54 5.00 13.82
C TYR A 86 22.29 4.79 15.32
N LEU A 87 21.08 4.34 15.70
CA LEU A 87 20.66 4.28 17.10
C LEU A 87 21.11 3.02 17.83
N PHE A 88 21.34 1.91 17.13
CA PHE A 88 21.62 0.62 17.76
C PHE A 88 23.00 0.10 17.34
N PRO A 89 24.05 0.29 18.18
CA PRO A 89 25.42 -0.09 17.87
C PRO A 89 25.65 -1.58 17.61
N ASP A 90 24.76 -2.44 18.08
CA ASP A 90 24.80 -3.90 17.91
C ASP A 90 24.07 -4.41 16.65
N LEU A 91 23.26 -3.57 15.99
CA LEU A 91 22.55 -3.98 14.76
C LEU A 91 23.33 -3.69 13.48
N ARG A 92 23.36 -4.64 12.54
CA ARG A 92 23.80 -4.45 11.16
C ARG A 92 22.60 -4.48 10.23
N VAL A 93 22.57 -3.57 9.26
CA VAL A 93 21.40 -3.40 8.39
C VAL A 93 21.79 -3.59 6.93
N LEU A 94 21.01 -4.40 6.21
CA LEU A 94 21.05 -4.50 4.75
C LEU A 94 19.84 -3.78 4.17
N ALA A 95 20.06 -2.63 3.54
CA ALA A 95 19.02 -1.84 2.90
C ALA A 95 18.93 -2.19 1.41
N ILE A 96 17.81 -2.78 0.98
CA ILE A 96 17.59 -3.24 -0.39
C ILE A 96 16.49 -2.41 -1.05
N ASP A 97 16.75 -1.88 -2.23
CA ASP A 97 15.73 -1.22 -3.06
C ASP A 97 16.08 -1.35 -4.55
N GLY A 98 15.08 -1.43 -5.41
CA GLY A 98 15.28 -1.53 -6.86
C GLY A 98 15.66 -0.20 -7.52
N SER A 99 15.53 0.92 -6.80
CA SER A 99 15.81 2.26 -7.33
C SER A 99 17.18 2.77 -6.91
N GLU A 100 18.06 2.99 -7.89
CA GLU A 100 19.38 3.59 -7.69
C GLU A 100 19.31 4.95 -6.97
N SER A 101 18.33 5.79 -7.32
CA SER A 101 18.19 7.12 -6.71
C SER A 101 17.75 7.05 -5.24
N GLN A 102 16.91 6.07 -4.89
CA GLN A 102 16.51 5.83 -3.50
C GLN A 102 17.71 5.35 -2.66
N ILE A 103 18.48 4.39 -3.18
CA ILE A 103 19.70 3.89 -2.53
C ILE A 103 20.76 4.99 -2.41
N ALA A 104 20.97 5.79 -3.46
CA ALA A 104 21.90 6.91 -3.41
C ALA A 104 21.52 7.93 -2.33
N ALA A 105 20.23 8.25 -2.20
CA ALA A 105 19.73 9.13 -1.13
C ALA A 105 19.97 8.54 0.27
N SER A 106 19.73 7.23 0.44
CA SER A 106 19.98 6.51 1.69
C SER A 106 21.47 6.50 2.06
N LYS A 107 22.36 6.20 1.10
CA LYS A 107 23.83 6.25 1.27
C LYS A 107 24.30 7.65 1.69
N ALA A 108 23.82 8.68 1.00
CA ALA A 108 24.17 10.07 1.32
C ALA A 108 23.69 10.48 2.72
N CYS A 109 22.50 10.00 3.13
CA CYS A 109 21.99 10.22 4.48
C CYS A 109 22.88 9.54 5.53
N ALA A 110 23.19 8.25 5.37
CA ALA A 110 24.08 7.50 6.27
C ALA A 110 25.46 8.17 6.41
N ALA A 111 26.07 8.55 5.29
CA ALA A 111 27.36 9.25 5.27
C ALA A 111 27.32 10.59 6.00
N SER A 112 26.25 11.39 5.81
CA SER A 112 26.10 12.68 6.51
C SER A 112 25.94 12.55 8.03
N LEU A 113 25.56 11.37 8.50
CA LEU A 113 25.41 11.04 9.92
C LEU A 113 26.64 10.31 10.49
N GLY A 114 27.68 10.08 9.69
CA GLY A 114 28.86 9.33 10.10
C GLY A 114 28.60 7.84 10.34
N VAL A 115 27.51 7.28 9.78
CA VAL A 115 27.21 5.84 9.88
C VAL A 115 28.09 5.09 8.88
N PRO A 116 28.99 4.20 9.33
CA PRO A 116 29.91 3.49 8.44
C PRO A 116 29.22 2.37 7.66
N GLU A 117 29.83 1.95 6.55
CA GLU A 117 29.32 0.84 5.71
C GLU A 117 29.26 -0.50 6.45
N SER A 118 30.07 -0.69 7.49
CA SER A 118 30.01 -1.86 8.37
C SER A 118 28.72 -1.95 9.20
N LYS A 119 27.97 -0.85 9.31
CA LYS A 119 26.69 -0.75 10.04
C LYS A 119 25.49 -0.82 9.11
N ILE A 120 25.60 -0.23 7.94
CA ILE A 120 24.56 -0.27 6.91
C ILE A 120 25.19 -0.51 5.53
N GLN A 121 24.83 -1.64 4.93
CA GLN A 121 25.15 -1.92 3.54
C GLN A 121 23.91 -1.68 2.68
N HIS A 122 24.12 -1.14 1.49
CA HIS A 122 23.04 -0.85 0.56
C HIS A 122 23.19 -1.65 -0.72
N LEU A 123 22.10 -2.29 -1.14
CA LEU A 123 22.04 -3.13 -2.32
C LEU A 123 20.97 -2.60 -3.28
N VAL A 124 21.39 -2.26 -4.51
CA VAL A 124 20.46 -1.93 -5.60
C VAL A 124 20.01 -3.23 -6.24
N ARG A 125 18.83 -3.71 -5.88
CA ARG A 125 18.28 -4.96 -6.42
C ARG A 125 16.76 -4.90 -6.48
N TYR A 126 16.20 -5.27 -7.62
CA TYR A 126 14.77 -5.48 -7.71
C TYR A 126 14.39 -6.76 -6.96
N ILE A 127 13.36 -6.67 -6.11
CA ILE A 127 12.92 -7.78 -5.29
C ILE A 127 11.79 -8.47 -6.04
N ASP A 128 12.14 -9.52 -6.77
CA ASP A 128 11.27 -10.24 -7.70
C ASP A 128 10.99 -11.69 -7.28
N GLY A 129 11.47 -12.10 -6.10
CA GLY A 129 11.30 -13.45 -5.58
C GLY A 129 12.29 -14.47 -6.15
N THR A 130 13.32 -14.03 -6.90
CA THR A 130 14.37 -14.91 -7.43
C THR A 130 15.29 -15.46 -6.34
N PRO A 131 15.81 -16.70 -6.49
CA PRO A 131 16.73 -17.28 -5.52
C PRO A 131 18.05 -16.52 -5.34
N SER A 132 18.55 -15.85 -6.38
CA SER A 132 19.88 -15.21 -6.35
C SER A 132 20.01 -14.16 -5.25
N LEU A 133 18.94 -13.40 -4.99
CA LEU A 133 18.94 -12.41 -3.91
C LEU A 133 19.07 -13.08 -2.53
N GLY A 134 18.58 -14.31 -2.38
CA GLY A 134 18.79 -15.09 -1.18
C GLY A 134 20.26 -15.39 -0.92
N ASP A 135 21.04 -15.68 -1.96
CA ASP A 135 22.48 -15.93 -1.86
C ASP A 135 23.24 -14.65 -1.50
N GLU A 136 22.86 -13.51 -2.07
CA GLU A 136 23.43 -12.19 -1.73
C GLU A 136 23.16 -11.84 -0.26
N ILE A 137 21.94 -12.07 0.22
CA ILE A 137 21.56 -11.88 1.61
C ILE A 137 22.31 -12.86 2.52
N ALA A 138 22.52 -14.12 2.10
CA ALA A 138 23.24 -15.12 2.87
C ALA A 138 24.72 -14.78 3.04
N SER A 139 25.35 -14.31 1.96
CA SER A 139 26.73 -13.81 1.97
C SER A 139 26.89 -12.66 2.95
N TRP A 140 25.96 -11.69 2.93
CA TRP A 140 25.96 -10.58 3.87
C TRP A 140 25.70 -11.01 5.33
N ALA A 141 24.74 -11.90 5.54
CA ALA A 141 24.36 -12.37 6.87
C ALA A 141 25.47 -13.18 7.55
N ALA A 142 26.37 -13.79 6.77
CA ALA A 142 27.52 -14.54 7.27
C ALA A 142 27.17 -15.61 8.33
N GLY A 143 26.02 -16.29 8.16
CA GLY A 143 25.51 -17.32 9.06
C GLY A 143 24.69 -16.80 10.26
N GLU A 144 24.52 -15.50 10.39
CA GLU A 144 23.78 -14.88 11.49
C GLU A 144 22.26 -14.91 11.27
N LYS A 145 21.52 -14.99 12.38
CA LYS A 145 20.07 -14.89 12.34
C LYS A 145 19.66 -13.47 11.93
N CYS A 146 18.70 -13.39 11.03
CA CYS A 146 18.20 -12.14 10.48
C CYS A 146 16.73 -11.90 10.80
N MET A 147 16.36 -10.63 10.98
CA MET A 147 14.98 -10.16 10.90
C MET A 147 14.75 -9.49 9.55
N LEU A 148 13.73 -9.93 8.81
CA LEU A 148 13.32 -9.30 7.56
C LEU A 148 12.21 -8.29 7.83
N VAL A 149 12.41 -7.05 7.38
CA VAL A 149 11.50 -5.94 7.59
C VAL A 149 11.17 -5.20 6.29
N GLY A 150 10.04 -4.51 6.29
CA GLY A 150 9.67 -3.59 5.21
C GLY A 150 8.40 -2.83 5.57
N LEU A 151 8.49 -1.50 5.71
CA LEU A 151 7.38 -0.67 6.21
C LEU A 151 6.41 -0.18 5.13
N HIS A 152 6.82 -0.27 3.87
CA HIS A 152 6.02 0.12 2.72
C HIS A 152 6.25 -0.89 1.61
N ALA A 153 5.93 -2.16 1.89
CA ALA A 153 6.07 -3.24 0.94
C ALA A 153 4.99 -3.13 -0.17
N CYS A 154 5.27 -2.29 -1.17
CA CYS A 154 4.36 -1.92 -2.25
C CYS A 154 3.94 -3.11 -3.12
N GLY A 155 2.64 -3.31 -3.31
CA GLY A 155 2.11 -4.33 -4.22
C GLY A 155 2.64 -5.73 -3.91
N ASN A 156 3.25 -6.37 -4.90
CA ASN A 156 3.84 -7.71 -4.79
C ASN A 156 5.11 -7.79 -3.93
N LEU A 157 5.72 -6.67 -3.53
CA LEU A 157 6.89 -6.72 -2.64
C LEU A 157 6.56 -7.45 -1.33
N SER A 158 5.39 -7.16 -0.75
CA SER A 158 4.93 -7.84 0.48
C SER A 158 4.87 -9.36 0.31
N GLU A 159 4.43 -9.83 -0.86
CA GLU A 159 4.42 -11.24 -1.21
C GLU A 159 5.83 -11.83 -1.34
N HIS A 160 6.73 -11.16 -2.07
CA HIS A 160 8.10 -11.63 -2.24
C HIS A 160 8.83 -11.72 -0.90
N MET A 161 8.65 -10.74 -0.01
CA MET A 161 9.19 -10.79 1.34
C MET A 161 8.72 -12.03 2.11
N LEU A 162 7.42 -12.33 2.06
CA LEU A 162 6.86 -13.53 2.69
C LEU A 162 7.47 -14.81 2.11
N ARG A 163 7.64 -14.88 0.78
CA ARG A 163 8.30 -16.02 0.12
C ARG A 163 9.75 -16.17 0.54
N TYR A 164 10.52 -15.08 0.62
CA TYR A 164 11.90 -15.11 1.13
C TYR A 164 11.95 -15.56 2.59
N PHE A 165 11.08 -15.02 3.44
CA PHE A 165 10.96 -15.46 4.83
C PHE A 165 10.70 -16.97 4.92
N THR A 166 9.78 -17.52 4.14
CA THR A 166 9.51 -18.98 4.18
C THR A 166 10.68 -19.81 3.67
N LYS A 167 11.43 -19.34 2.66
CA LYS A 167 12.47 -20.13 1.98
C LYS A 167 13.88 -20.00 2.55
N ILE A 168 14.25 -18.86 3.14
CA ILE A 168 15.63 -18.58 3.58
C ILE A 168 15.78 -18.92 5.08
N PRO A 169 16.48 -20.00 5.48
CA PRO A 169 16.43 -20.54 6.85
C PRO A 169 16.86 -19.55 7.94
N PHE A 170 17.89 -18.74 7.69
CA PHE A 170 18.44 -17.81 8.68
C PHE A 170 17.61 -16.54 8.87
N ILE A 171 16.60 -16.25 8.04
CA ILE A 171 15.63 -15.17 8.29
C ILE A 171 14.56 -15.68 9.26
N THR A 172 14.77 -15.49 10.56
CA THR A 172 13.93 -16.12 11.59
C THR A 172 12.76 -15.27 12.07
N ARG A 173 12.76 -13.98 11.75
CA ARG A 173 11.69 -13.02 12.15
C ARG A 173 11.24 -12.21 10.96
N LEU A 174 9.95 -11.87 10.93
CA LEU A 174 9.33 -11.05 9.88
C LEU A 174 8.57 -9.87 10.48
N GLY A 175 8.69 -8.70 9.85
CA GLY A 175 7.83 -7.54 10.08
C GLY A 175 7.55 -6.80 8.76
N ALA A 176 6.43 -7.10 8.10
CA ALA A 176 6.10 -6.55 6.80
C ALA A 176 4.79 -5.76 6.80
N VAL A 177 4.84 -4.48 6.48
CA VAL A 177 3.66 -3.62 6.26
C VAL A 177 3.44 -3.48 4.77
N GLY A 178 2.37 -4.09 4.26
CA GLY A 178 1.98 -3.96 2.87
C GLY A 178 1.37 -2.58 2.57
N CYS A 179 1.67 -2.03 1.40
CA CYS A 179 1.01 -0.82 0.91
C CYS A 179 0.79 -0.89 -0.61
N CYS A 180 0.17 0.14 -1.21
CA CYS A 180 -0.07 0.24 -2.66
C CYS A 180 -0.70 -1.03 -3.28
N TYR A 181 -1.79 -1.51 -2.68
CA TYR A 181 -2.49 -2.73 -3.10
C TYR A 181 -2.96 -2.73 -4.55
N ASN A 182 -3.10 -1.56 -5.18
CA ASN A 182 -3.38 -1.41 -6.60
C ASN A 182 -2.31 -2.01 -7.53
N HIS A 183 -1.11 -2.29 -7.01
CA HIS A 183 -0.03 -2.97 -7.73
C HIS A 183 0.05 -4.48 -7.41
N ILE A 184 -0.91 -5.03 -6.65
CA ILE A 184 -1.02 -6.47 -6.50
C ILE A 184 -1.47 -7.07 -7.84
N ILE A 185 -0.76 -8.10 -8.29
CA ILE A 185 -1.11 -8.84 -9.50
C ILE A 185 -2.02 -10.02 -9.10
N PRO A 186 -3.28 -10.06 -9.55
CA PRO A 186 -4.16 -11.19 -9.32
C PRO A 186 -3.67 -12.45 -10.05
N ARG A 187 -4.03 -13.61 -9.52
CA ARG A 187 -3.80 -14.89 -10.18
C ARG A 187 -4.47 -14.91 -11.56
N SER A 188 -3.71 -15.31 -12.56
CA SER A 188 -4.16 -15.46 -13.95
C SER A 188 -3.40 -16.61 -14.62
N VAL A 189 -3.69 -16.88 -15.90
CA VAL A 189 -2.91 -17.83 -16.72
C VAL A 189 -1.45 -17.37 -16.85
N SER A 190 -1.21 -16.05 -17.00
CA SER A 190 0.12 -15.46 -17.12
C SER A 190 0.83 -15.27 -15.77
N CYS A 191 0.09 -15.25 -14.66
CA CYS A 191 0.63 -15.13 -13.31
C CYS A 191 -0.06 -16.15 -12.37
N PRO A 192 0.28 -17.45 -12.47
CA PRO A 192 -0.37 -18.50 -11.68
C PRO A 192 -0.12 -18.36 -10.16
N ASP A 193 0.95 -17.66 -9.80
CA ASP A 193 1.38 -17.41 -8.43
C ASP A 193 0.83 -16.12 -7.82
N GLY A 194 0.07 -15.32 -8.59
CA GLY A 194 -0.52 -14.07 -8.12
C GLY A 194 -1.56 -14.25 -7.00
N PHE A 195 -2.08 -13.13 -6.52
CA PHE A 195 -3.05 -13.09 -5.42
C PHE A 195 -4.36 -13.84 -5.75
N PRO A 196 -4.95 -14.58 -4.78
CA PRO A 196 -4.43 -14.88 -3.45
C PRO A 196 -3.27 -15.89 -3.48
N ILE A 197 -2.32 -15.78 -2.55
CA ILE A 197 -1.17 -16.70 -2.47
C ILE A 197 -1.39 -17.87 -1.51
N SER A 198 -2.29 -17.75 -0.54
CA SER A 198 -2.60 -18.84 0.38
C SER A 198 -3.46 -19.90 -0.27
N SER A 199 -3.18 -21.16 0.04
CA SER A 199 -3.98 -22.30 -0.39
C SER A 199 -5.41 -22.21 0.15
N ARG A 200 -5.57 -21.74 1.40
CA ARG A 200 -6.89 -21.58 2.03
C ARG A 200 -7.77 -20.56 1.31
N MET A 201 -7.24 -19.39 0.93
CA MET A 201 -8.06 -18.39 0.23
C MET A 201 -8.29 -18.76 -1.24
N ARG A 202 -7.32 -19.45 -1.87
CA ARG A 202 -7.51 -20.07 -3.19
C ARG A 202 -8.66 -21.08 -3.18
N ALA A 203 -8.72 -21.97 -2.18
CA ALA A 203 -9.79 -22.96 -2.05
C ALA A 203 -11.19 -22.35 -1.85
N LYS A 204 -11.26 -21.09 -1.40
CA LYS A 204 -12.50 -20.32 -1.27
C LYS A 204 -12.81 -19.44 -2.49
N ASN A 205 -12.02 -19.54 -3.56
CA ASN A 205 -12.15 -18.74 -4.78
C ASN A 205 -12.21 -17.23 -4.50
N VAL A 206 -11.42 -16.75 -3.52
CA VAL A 206 -11.38 -15.32 -3.23
C VAL A 206 -10.68 -14.60 -4.37
N ALA A 207 -11.30 -13.53 -4.87
CA ALA A 207 -10.74 -12.67 -5.89
C ALA A 207 -11.00 -11.19 -5.53
N LEU A 208 -10.05 -10.33 -5.88
CA LEU A 208 -10.19 -8.89 -5.78
C LEU A 208 -10.01 -8.29 -7.17
N SER A 209 -10.99 -7.51 -7.61
CA SER A 209 -10.89 -6.78 -8.88
C SER A 209 -9.87 -5.64 -8.78
N ALA A 210 -9.40 -5.13 -9.92
CA ALA A 210 -8.55 -3.94 -9.97
C ALA A 210 -9.17 -2.75 -9.22
N THR A 211 -10.50 -2.57 -9.33
CA THR A 211 -11.25 -1.55 -8.58
C THR A 211 -11.22 -1.79 -7.08
N ALA A 212 -11.35 -3.05 -6.64
CA ALA A 212 -11.23 -3.40 -5.22
C ALA A 212 -9.82 -3.09 -4.70
N LEU A 213 -8.77 -3.48 -5.42
CA LEU A 213 -7.37 -3.19 -5.05
C LEU A 213 -7.07 -1.68 -4.97
N MET A 214 -7.58 -0.90 -5.91
CA MET A 214 -7.52 0.58 -5.87
C MET A 214 -8.27 1.15 -4.66
N THR A 215 -9.41 0.55 -4.32
CA THR A 215 -10.23 0.91 -3.15
C THR A 215 -9.48 0.62 -1.86
N GLY A 216 -8.77 -0.51 -1.78
CA GLY A 216 -7.90 -0.86 -0.65
C GLY A 216 -6.84 0.20 -0.35
N CYS A 217 -6.46 1.01 -1.35
CA CYS A 217 -5.49 2.09 -1.21
C CYS A 217 -6.07 3.41 -0.67
N GLN A 218 -7.38 3.49 -0.45
CA GLN A 218 -8.04 4.67 0.12
C GLN A 218 -7.98 4.67 1.65
N ALA A 219 -8.16 5.85 2.26
CA ALA A 219 -8.19 6.06 3.70
C ALA A 219 -9.27 7.10 4.08
N PRO A 220 -10.56 6.77 3.94
CA PRO A 220 -11.66 7.71 4.12
C PRO A 220 -11.74 8.32 5.53
N ASN A 221 -11.28 7.61 6.57
CA ASN A 221 -11.25 8.16 7.93
C ASN A 221 -10.29 9.34 8.10
N ASN A 222 -9.37 9.55 7.16
CA ASN A 222 -8.41 10.66 7.18
C ASN A 222 -8.86 11.84 6.32
N TRP A 223 -10.03 11.74 5.68
CA TRP A 223 -10.55 12.86 4.91
C TRP A 223 -11.04 13.95 5.84
N GLU A 224 -10.77 15.18 5.46
CA GLU A 224 -11.39 16.34 6.10
C GLU A 224 -12.91 16.22 6.01
N ARG A 225 -13.59 16.73 7.04
CA ARG A 225 -15.04 16.82 6.98
C ARG A 225 -15.43 17.69 5.79
N ALA A 226 -16.45 17.26 5.06
CA ALA A 226 -16.99 18.03 3.97
C ALA A 226 -17.40 19.42 4.46
N ASP A 227 -16.91 20.45 3.78
CA ASP A 227 -17.28 21.84 4.00
C ASP A 227 -18.15 22.28 2.83
N LEU A 228 -19.45 22.37 3.08
CA LEU A 228 -20.47 22.69 2.07
C LEU A 228 -20.40 24.15 1.60
N THR A 229 -19.59 24.99 2.26
CA THR A 229 -19.40 26.40 1.87
C THR A 229 -18.30 26.60 0.84
N LYS A 230 -17.46 25.58 0.62
CA LYS A 230 -16.38 25.61 -0.37
C LYS A 230 -16.89 25.20 -1.74
N GLU A 231 -16.36 25.85 -2.78
CA GLU A 231 -16.59 25.44 -4.16
C GLU A 231 -16.19 23.97 -4.39
N GLU A 232 -16.85 23.35 -5.37
CA GLU A 232 -16.55 21.98 -5.76
C GLU A 232 -15.06 21.78 -6.06
N SER A 233 -14.45 20.87 -5.29
CA SER A 233 -13.06 20.52 -5.49
C SER A 233 -12.81 19.98 -6.90
N ALA A 234 -11.62 20.24 -7.45
CA ALA A 234 -11.17 19.62 -8.71
C ALA A 234 -11.21 18.08 -8.65
N TYR A 235 -11.16 17.52 -7.44
CA TYR A 235 -11.31 16.10 -7.18
C TYR A 235 -12.73 15.60 -7.45
N SER A 236 -13.75 16.32 -6.98
CA SER A 236 -15.16 16.02 -7.25
C SER A 236 -15.47 16.08 -8.74
N ARG A 237 -15.00 17.14 -9.43
CA ARG A 237 -15.16 17.29 -10.88
C ARG A 237 -14.55 16.15 -11.68
N ARG A 238 -13.35 15.69 -11.30
CA ARG A 238 -12.69 14.54 -11.95
C ARG A 238 -13.53 13.27 -11.89
N ARG A 239 -14.22 13.03 -10.77
CA ARG A 239 -15.08 11.84 -10.58
C ARG A 239 -16.34 11.93 -11.40
N LEU A 240 -16.98 13.11 -11.40
CA LEU A 240 -18.14 13.37 -12.25
C LEU A 240 -17.77 13.17 -13.71
N TYR A 241 -16.72 13.82 -14.22
CA TYR A 241 -16.31 13.71 -15.62
C TYR A 241 -15.92 12.29 -16.02
N ARG A 242 -15.30 11.52 -15.12
CA ARG A 242 -15.06 10.10 -15.40
C ARG A 242 -16.37 9.31 -15.53
N ALA A 243 -17.33 9.54 -14.64
CA ALA A 243 -18.64 8.87 -14.71
C ALA A 243 -19.43 9.30 -15.97
N LEU A 244 -19.37 10.57 -16.35
CA LEU A 244 -19.96 11.07 -17.60
C LEU A 244 -19.31 10.43 -18.81
N LEU A 245 -17.98 10.35 -18.86
CA LEU A 245 -17.28 9.71 -19.97
C LEU A 245 -17.65 8.22 -20.10
N GLU A 246 -17.75 7.50 -18.98
CA GLU A 246 -18.23 6.12 -18.97
C GLU A 246 -19.68 5.99 -19.47
N LYS A 247 -20.56 6.97 -19.17
CA LYS A 247 -21.92 7.04 -19.70
C LYS A 247 -21.94 7.30 -21.21
N VAL A 248 -21.15 8.26 -21.68
CA VAL A 248 -21.01 8.56 -23.11
C VAL A 248 -20.56 7.32 -23.88
N PHE A 249 -19.52 6.64 -23.39
CA PHE A 249 -19.05 5.41 -24.05
C PHE A 249 -20.09 4.31 -24.07
N TYR A 250 -20.88 4.18 -23.00
CA TYR A 250 -21.97 3.21 -22.95
C TYR A 250 -23.06 3.51 -23.99
N ASP A 251 -23.49 4.78 -24.09
CA ASP A 251 -24.54 5.18 -25.02
C ASP A 251 -24.11 5.08 -26.48
N GLU A 252 -22.85 5.40 -26.77
CA GLU A 252 -22.26 5.34 -28.12
C GLU A 252 -21.75 3.95 -28.51
N GLY A 253 -21.99 2.93 -27.68
CA GLY A 253 -21.53 1.56 -27.92
C GLY A 253 -20.00 1.45 -28.05
N ILE A 254 -19.26 2.31 -27.35
CA ILE A 254 -17.80 2.28 -27.31
C ILE A 254 -17.35 1.29 -26.25
N GLU A 255 -16.90 0.11 -26.70
CA GLU A 255 -16.27 -0.87 -25.82
C GLU A 255 -14.77 -0.59 -25.69
N LEU A 256 -14.33 -0.44 -24.44
CA LEU A 256 -12.92 -0.29 -24.11
C LEU A 256 -12.28 -1.66 -23.90
N ASP A 257 -11.07 -1.85 -24.43
CA ASP A 257 -10.22 -2.99 -24.05
C ASP A 257 -10.01 -2.95 -22.52
N LYS A 258 -10.43 -4.03 -21.87
CA LYS A 258 -10.34 -4.20 -20.40
C LYS A 258 -8.98 -4.75 -19.98
N GLU A 259 -8.23 -5.37 -20.89
CA GLU A 259 -6.95 -6.00 -20.62
C GLU A 259 -5.79 -5.03 -20.86
N ASN A 260 -5.81 -4.25 -21.96
CA ASN A 260 -4.72 -3.33 -22.33
C ASN A 260 -5.08 -1.86 -22.16
N ARG A 261 -5.86 -1.50 -21.13
CA ARG A 261 -6.24 -0.10 -20.95
C ARG A 261 -5.01 0.76 -20.58
N PRO A 262 -4.67 1.79 -21.36
CA PRO A 262 -3.54 2.66 -21.06
C PRO A 262 -3.76 3.40 -19.74
N ILE A 263 -2.71 3.42 -18.92
CA ILE A 263 -2.69 4.20 -17.67
C ILE A 263 -2.30 5.63 -18.02
N TRP A 264 -3.16 6.58 -17.68
CA TRP A 264 -2.89 7.99 -17.90
C TRP A 264 -3.28 8.84 -16.69
N GLY A 265 -2.51 9.91 -16.48
CA GLY A 265 -2.74 10.87 -15.41
C GLY A 265 -3.52 12.09 -15.90
N VAL A 266 -4.54 12.47 -15.14
CA VAL A 266 -5.32 13.71 -15.37
C VAL A 266 -4.51 14.91 -14.89
N ARG A 267 -4.19 15.83 -15.80
CA ARG A 267 -3.48 17.09 -15.55
C ARG A 267 -4.44 18.14 -14.97
N LYS A 268 -3.91 19.19 -14.35
CA LYS A 268 -4.73 20.25 -13.72
C LYS A 268 -5.65 20.95 -14.72
N GLY A 269 -5.18 21.16 -15.96
CA GLY A 269 -5.97 21.79 -17.03
C GLY A 269 -7.06 20.89 -17.61
N ASP A 270 -6.92 19.57 -17.53
CA ASP A 270 -7.86 18.62 -18.14
C ASP A 270 -9.26 18.71 -17.50
N THR A 271 -9.35 19.13 -16.24
CA THR A 271 -10.63 19.28 -15.52
C THR A 271 -11.28 20.66 -15.67
N ALA A 272 -10.80 21.50 -16.59
CA ALA A 272 -11.37 22.82 -16.85
C ALA A 272 -12.81 22.75 -17.36
N SER A 273 -13.11 21.81 -18.26
CA SER A 273 -14.45 21.46 -18.75
C SER A 273 -14.54 19.97 -19.03
N PHE A 274 -15.76 19.43 -19.14
CA PHE A 274 -15.93 18.03 -19.54
C PHE A 274 -15.38 17.76 -20.94
N THR A 275 -15.49 18.71 -21.88
CA THR A 275 -14.94 18.57 -23.23
C THR A 275 -13.42 18.38 -23.20
N SER A 276 -12.68 19.21 -22.45
CA SER A 276 -11.22 19.08 -22.33
C SER A 276 -10.82 17.75 -21.69
N PHE A 277 -11.57 17.32 -20.67
CA PHE A 277 -11.34 16.04 -20.02
C PHE A 277 -11.56 14.86 -20.98
N ALA A 278 -12.69 14.86 -21.69
CA ALA A 278 -13.10 13.80 -22.61
C ALA A 278 -12.16 13.70 -23.81
N SER A 279 -11.80 14.82 -24.45
CA SER A 279 -10.85 14.81 -25.58
C SER A 279 -9.50 14.22 -25.17
N ARG A 280 -8.99 14.60 -23.99
CA ARG A 280 -7.73 14.07 -23.47
C ARG A 280 -7.83 12.58 -23.15
N ALA A 281 -8.93 12.16 -22.55
CA ALA A 281 -9.16 10.76 -22.21
C ALA A 281 -9.30 9.89 -23.47
N MET A 282 -10.03 10.34 -24.48
CA MET A 282 -10.21 9.64 -25.75
C MET A 282 -8.89 9.47 -26.50
N ASP A 283 -8.09 10.54 -26.60
CA ASP A 283 -6.73 10.48 -27.14
C ASP A 283 -5.86 9.43 -26.43
N CYS A 284 -5.85 9.45 -25.10
CA CYS A 284 -5.16 8.44 -24.31
C CYS A 284 -5.65 7.01 -24.54
N LEU A 285 -6.94 6.83 -24.80
CA LEU A 285 -7.58 5.53 -24.99
C LEU A 285 -7.55 5.07 -26.47
N GLY A 286 -6.98 5.86 -27.37
CA GLY A 286 -6.97 5.57 -28.81
C GLY A 286 -8.36 5.62 -29.45
N ILE A 287 -9.28 6.38 -28.87
CA ILE A 287 -10.63 6.58 -29.41
C ILE A 287 -10.60 7.77 -30.37
N ASP A 288 -11.12 7.55 -31.58
CA ASP A 288 -11.26 8.61 -32.57
C ASP A 288 -12.18 9.73 -32.05
N SER A 289 -11.63 10.94 -31.96
CA SER A 289 -12.33 12.16 -31.56
C SER A 289 -13.50 12.55 -32.46
N SER A 290 -13.60 12.00 -33.68
CA SER A 290 -14.72 12.22 -34.58
C SER A 290 -16.00 11.50 -34.16
N ARG A 291 -15.88 10.46 -33.31
CA ARG A 291 -17.02 9.63 -32.86
C ARG A 291 -17.97 10.37 -31.92
N ILE A 292 -17.47 11.38 -31.20
CA ILE A 292 -18.23 12.13 -30.22
C ILE A 292 -17.88 13.61 -30.36
N SER A 293 -18.84 14.40 -30.79
CA SER A 293 -18.68 15.84 -30.99
C SER A 293 -18.60 16.60 -29.66
N ASN A 294 -17.97 17.78 -29.70
CA ASN A 294 -17.94 18.68 -28.54
C ASN A 294 -19.34 19.16 -28.12
N GLU A 295 -20.31 19.20 -29.04
CA GLU A 295 -21.69 19.60 -28.75
C GLU A 295 -22.44 18.50 -27.96
N GLU A 296 -22.25 17.24 -28.34
CA GLU A 296 -22.76 16.09 -27.59
C GLU A 296 -22.17 16.08 -26.18
N LEU A 297 -20.84 16.21 -26.04
CA LEU A 297 -20.19 16.26 -24.73
C LEU A 297 -20.77 17.36 -23.83
N ARG A 298 -21.00 18.57 -24.36
CA ARG A 298 -21.65 19.66 -23.62
C ARG A 298 -23.09 19.35 -23.24
N THR A 299 -23.81 18.62 -24.08
CA THR A 299 -25.18 18.16 -23.79
C THR A 299 -25.17 17.20 -22.60
N TYR A 300 -24.26 16.22 -22.56
CA TYR A 300 -24.07 15.34 -21.39
C TYR A 300 -23.71 16.14 -20.13
N GLU A 301 -22.75 17.06 -20.22
CA GLU A 301 -22.36 17.91 -19.08
C GLU A 301 -23.55 18.73 -18.54
N GLY A 302 -24.39 19.28 -19.42
CA GLY A 302 -25.60 20.00 -19.05
C GLY A 302 -26.69 19.10 -18.44
N GLN A 303 -26.96 17.94 -19.06
CA GLN A 303 -27.99 17.00 -18.62
C GLN A 303 -27.73 16.45 -17.22
N TYR A 304 -26.46 16.16 -16.91
CA TYR A 304 -26.06 15.59 -15.62
C TYR A 304 -25.47 16.63 -14.66
N LYS A 305 -25.66 17.92 -14.94
CA LYS A 305 -25.30 19.00 -14.02
C LYS A 305 -26.02 18.81 -12.69
N GLY A 306 -25.27 18.77 -11.59
CA GLY A 306 -25.81 18.53 -10.24
C GLY A 306 -25.92 17.05 -9.81
N CYS A 307 -25.41 16.11 -10.62
CA CYS A 307 -25.27 14.71 -10.22
C CYS A 307 -23.98 14.43 -9.40
N ASP A 308 -23.14 15.44 -9.18
CA ASP A 308 -21.89 15.39 -8.42
C ASP A 308 -22.10 14.77 -7.03
N GLY A 309 -23.15 15.19 -6.30
CA GLY A 309 -23.47 14.66 -4.97
C GLY A 309 -23.81 13.17 -5.00
N LYS A 310 -24.55 12.71 -6.04
CA LYS A 310 -24.88 11.30 -6.21
C LYS A 310 -23.64 10.46 -6.51
N VAL A 311 -22.76 10.95 -7.38
CA VAL A 311 -21.47 10.31 -7.70
C VAL A 311 -20.58 10.26 -6.46
N ALA A 312 -20.54 11.34 -5.68
CA ALA A 312 -19.78 11.41 -4.43
C ALA A 312 -20.27 10.40 -3.40
N ILE A 313 -21.60 10.22 -3.24
CA ILE A 313 -22.17 9.20 -2.35
C ILE A 313 -21.73 7.81 -2.78
N LEU A 314 -21.95 7.44 -4.06
CA LEU A 314 -21.61 6.10 -4.56
C LEU A 314 -20.12 5.80 -4.39
N TRP A 315 -19.28 6.77 -4.73
CA TRP A 315 -17.84 6.63 -4.55
C TRP A 315 -17.45 6.52 -3.06
N THR A 316 -18.07 7.32 -2.18
CA THR A 316 -17.83 7.23 -0.74
C THR A 316 -18.19 5.84 -0.21
N LEU A 317 -19.33 5.28 -0.62
CA LEU A 317 -19.70 3.91 -0.28
C LEU A 317 -18.65 2.91 -0.80
N SER A 318 -18.16 3.06 -2.04
CA SER A 318 -17.10 2.20 -2.56
C SER A 318 -15.85 2.25 -1.68
N VAL A 319 -15.37 3.44 -1.29
CA VAL A 319 -14.12 3.55 -0.51
C VAL A 319 -14.24 3.11 0.94
N LEU A 320 -15.43 3.10 1.52
CA LEU A 320 -15.62 2.58 2.88
C LEU A 320 -15.30 1.07 2.94
N CYS A 321 -15.34 0.37 1.81
CA CYS A 321 -14.88 -1.02 1.69
C CYS A 321 -13.35 -1.17 1.80
N CYS A 322 -12.55 -0.08 1.82
CA CYS A 322 -11.08 -0.15 1.82
C CYS A 322 -10.51 -1.04 2.93
N LYS A 323 -11.07 -0.96 4.15
CA LYS A 323 -10.60 -1.75 5.30
C LYS A 323 -10.90 -3.23 5.13
N VAL A 324 -12.05 -3.57 4.53
CA VAL A 324 -12.39 -4.97 4.22
C VAL A 324 -11.42 -5.52 3.18
N VAL A 325 -11.16 -4.77 2.11
CA VAL A 325 -10.20 -5.19 1.06
C VAL A 325 -8.81 -5.41 1.65
N GLU A 326 -8.30 -4.44 2.41
CA GLU A 326 -7.00 -4.53 3.07
C GLU A 326 -6.94 -5.71 4.05
N SER A 327 -8.04 -6.00 4.75
CA SER A 327 -8.14 -7.15 5.65
C SER A 327 -8.18 -8.49 4.92
N VAL A 328 -8.81 -8.57 3.75
CA VAL A 328 -8.75 -9.76 2.89
C VAL A 328 -7.32 -10.02 2.43
N ILE A 329 -6.58 -8.98 2.02
CA ILE A 329 -5.17 -9.11 1.63
C ILE A 329 -4.33 -9.55 2.82
N ALA A 330 -4.48 -8.91 3.99
CA ALA A 330 -3.72 -9.28 5.18
C ALA A 330 -4.01 -10.72 5.64
N LEU A 331 -5.25 -11.18 5.56
CA LEU A 331 -5.62 -12.56 5.86
C LEU A 331 -5.00 -13.56 4.87
N ASP A 332 -4.92 -13.23 3.59
CA ASP A 332 -4.24 -14.07 2.59
C ASP A 332 -2.77 -14.26 2.96
N ARG A 333 -2.11 -13.17 3.34
CA ARG A 333 -0.69 -13.17 3.73
C ARG A 333 -0.47 -13.91 5.05
N TYR A 334 -1.38 -13.76 6.01
CA TYR A 334 -1.39 -14.53 7.25
C TYR A 334 -1.49 -16.04 6.98
N TRP A 335 -2.46 -16.46 6.16
CA TRP A 335 -2.65 -17.89 5.89
C TRP A 335 -1.47 -18.47 5.12
N PHE A 336 -0.89 -17.71 4.18
CA PHE A 336 0.32 -18.16 3.51
C PHE A 336 1.47 -18.40 4.48
N LEU A 337 1.70 -17.51 5.44
CA LEU A 337 2.74 -17.70 6.47
C LEU A 337 2.46 -18.94 7.31
N ALA A 338 1.23 -19.08 7.82
CA ALA A 338 0.83 -20.22 8.65
C ALA A 338 0.91 -21.57 7.91
N GLU A 339 0.63 -21.58 6.60
CA GLU A 339 0.71 -22.76 5.75
C GLU A 339 2.16 -23.15 5.40
N ASN A 340 3.11 -22.23 5.49
CA ASN A 340 4.49 -22.40 5.00
C ASN A 340 5.54 -22.29 6.12
N GLY A 341 5.21 -22.85 7.30
CA GLY A 341 6.17 -23.00 8.41
C GLY A 341 6.35 -21.76 9.30
N GLY A 342 5.58 -20.69 9.05
CA GLY A 342 5.49 -19.56 9.97
C GLY A 342 4.82 -19.96 11.28
N ARG A 343 5.42 -19.52 12.38
CA ARG A 343 4.93 -19.65 13.74
C ARG A 343 4.65 -18.27 14.32
N ASP A 344 3.84 -18.24 15.38
CA ASP A 344 3.36 -17.02 16.03
C ASP A 344 2.93 -15.93 15.04
N VAL A 345 2.27 -16.36 13.96
CA VAL A 345 1.83 -15.47 12.88
C VAL A 345 0.74 -14.56 13.44
N ASP A 346 0.87 -13.26 13.25
CA ASP A 346 -0.14 -12.26 13.66
C ASP A 346 -0.21 -11.12 12.64
N ILE A 347 -1.34 -10.40 12.67
CA ILE A 347 -1.54 -9.15 11.93
C ILE A 347 -1.66 -8.03 12.97
N LEU A 348 -0.55 -7.33 13.19
CA LEU A 348 -0.43 -6.29 14.20
C LEU A 348 -0.78 -4.91 13.62
N PRO A 349 -1.82 -4.20 14.12
CA PRO A 349 -1.99 -2.79 13.85
C PRO A 349 -0.87 -1.99 14.56
N ILE A 350 0.26 -1.79 13.88
CA ILE A 350 1.48 -1.22 14.46
C ILE A 350 1.41 0.30 14.59
N PHE A 351 0.76 1.00 13.65
CA PHE A 351 0.69 2.47 13.63
C PHE A 351 -0.67 3.00 14.06
N GLU A 352 -0.68 4.23 14.59
CA GLU A 352 -1.91 5.01 14.76
C GLU A 352 -2.54 5.28 13.39
N TYR A 353 -3.76 4.76 13.19
CA TYR A 353 -4.44 4.75 11.89
C TYR A 353 -4.64 6.17 11.33
N LYS A 354 -4.92 7.14 12.21
CA LYS A 354 -5.09 8.55 11.78
C LYS A 354 -3.82 9.14 11.17
N ILE A 355 -2.65 8.66 11.59
CA ILE A 355 -1.35 9.15 11.10
C ILE A 355 -0.89 8.32 9.90
N SER A 356 -0.92 6.99 10.03
CA SER A 356 -0.63 6.06 8.94
C SER A 356 -1.75 5.04 8.78
N PRO A 357 -2.63 5.21 7.78
CA PRO A 357 -3.74 4.28 7.54
C PRO A 357 -3.32 2.87 7.12
N ARG A 358 -2.11 2.72 6.57
CA ARG A 358 -1.50 1.41 6.26
C ARG A 358 -0.83 0.89 7.52
N ASN A 359 -1.63 0.51 8.52
CA ASN A 359 -1.12 0.20 9.84
C ASN A 359 -1.02 -1.29 10.15
N LEU A 360 -1.40 -2.18 9.24
CA LEU A 360 -1.30 -3.62 9.47
C LEU A 360 0.09 -4.14 9.11
N MET A 361 0.82 -4.62 10.11
CA MET A 361 2.08 -5.32 9.95
C MET A 361 1.86 -6.82 10.09
N LEU A 362 2.31 -7.58 9.09
CA LEU A 362 2.38 -9.03 9.13
C LEU A 362 3.64 -9.40 9.91
N VAL A 363 3.47 -10.20 10.95
CA VAL A 363 4.56 -10.68 11.79
C VAL A 363 4.51 -12.19 11.86
N ALA A 364 5.68 -12.80 11.91
CA ALA A 364 5.83 -14.24 12.06
C ALA A 364 7.25 -14.53 12.55
N ASP A 365 7.43 -15.72 13.11
CA ASP A 365 8.72 -16.30 13.36
C ASP A 365 8.87 -17.70 12.77
N LYS A 366 10.10 -18.19 12.73
CA LYS A 366 10.40 -19.56 12.37
C LYS A 366 11.67 -20.02 13.05
N ASN A 367 11.80 -21.34 13.21
CA ASN A 367 13.05 -21.93 13.68
C ASN A 367 14.16 -21.75 12.64
N CYS A 368 15.39 -21.67 13.13
CA CYS A 368 16.53 -22.10 12.31
C CYS A 368 16.43 -23.63 12.20
N GLU A 369 16.23 -24.13 10.99
CA GLU A 369 16.54 -25.53 10.66
C GLU A 369 17.95 -25.62 10.10
#